data_AF-A0A8H8XPC5-F1
#
_entry.id   AF-A0A8H8XPC5-F1
#
_cell.length_a   1.000
_cell.length_b   1.000
_cell.length_c   1.000
_cell.angle_alpha   90.00
_cell.angle_beta   90.00
_cell.angle_gamma   90.00
#
_symmetry.space_group_name_H-M   'P 1'
#
loop_
_entity.id
_entity.type
_entity.pdbx_description
1 polymer ?
#
loop_
_entity_poly.entity_id
_entity_poly.type
_entity_poly.pdbx_seq_one_letter_code
_entity_poly.pdbx_strand_id
1 'polypeptide(L)'
;MATLVSTGQITIVDNNDAKPITAFVTASGGTQQIYSKDESAVAYVPDWSSSVNTLTAKVYVGGVTSAQEVSAQLTNRKWSNDLSTSLGSGTTLAVNTNLSEGTPSKIYYFEGDYTDPVTGLVSHVIAQITLSMVKTGTNAVYIQVTGQNVIEQATGSTKNTVTMKADLIRAAGIDNTGVTYRWFQSPHNAANQIDGNLSGVTTKYGFQDTAAANAGRSGVIGQFQTGSGSTTAGITTTNSPDNGWADAKALVIHESAVTDIAVFKVEAKDSDGTIYQQFFTVYDVSDPYDCRLISTSGDKLQNGVGSTDIYPIISYGSSKVSPLTGWTFTWYFYDRDGKRGAFVDTTRTAVAGGRNVTANTAGATGTITYDGTAITFAAGDIIKVVAPAGYADFYEVASATGNVITLRTPITNTWLSYPAMVAGEFVGGKVFVCKATQTTNGGATDVAAKITVTGDEIDAKGVITCEANRP
;
A
#
# COMPACT_ATOMS: atom_id res chain seq x y z
N MET A 1 59.91 -92.18 -67.14
CA MET A 1 59.43 -90.79 -66.98
C MET A 1 58.16 -90.84 -66.15
N ALA A 2 58.11 -90.19 -64.99
CA ALA A 2 56.86 -90.07 -64.24
C ALA A 2 56.12 -88.81 -64.72
N THR A 3 54.89 -88.98 -65.22
CA THR A 3 54.00 -87.91 -65.66
C THR A 3 53.17 -87.43 -64.46
N LEU A 4 53.13 -86.12 -64.22
CA LEU A 4 52.28 -85.51 -63.21
C LEU A 4 50.81 -85.64 -63.64
N VAL A 5 49.98 -86.29 -62.81
CA VAL A 5 48.59 -86.67 -63.18
C VAL A 5 47.53 -85.74 -62.57
N SER A 6 47.87 -84.90 -61.59
CA SER A 6 46.90 -83.94 -61.02
C SER A 6 47.60 -82.81 -60.26
N THR A 7 46.96 -81.64 -60.28
CA THR A 7 47.28 -80.51 -59.41
C THR A 7 45.99 -79.99 -58.77
N GLY A 8 46.05 -79.68 -57.47
CA GLY A 8 44.98 -79.00 -56.74
C GLY A 8 45.44 -77.60 -56.29
N GLN A 9 44.52 -76.66 -56.23
CA GLN A 9 44.73 -75.34 -55.65
C GLN A 9 43.75 -75.16 -54.48
N ILE A 10 44.24 -74.55 -53.39
CA ILE A 10 43.40 -73.94 -52.35
C ILE A 10 43.73 -72.46 -52.28
N THR A 11 42.70 -71.63 -52.17
CA THR A 11 42.85 -70.22 -51.81
C THR A 11 42.43 -70.09 -50.36
N ILE A 12 43.37 -69.67 -49.50
CA ILE A 12 43.06 -69.25 -48.14
C ILE A 12 42.92 -67.73 -48.20
N VAL A 13 41.75 -67.23 -47.82
CA VAL A 13 41.57 -65.80 -47.55
C VAL A 13 41.75 -65.63 -46.04
N ASP A 14 42.77 -64.87 -45.66
CA ASP A 14 42.94 -64.40 -44.29
C ASP A 14 42.19 -63.06 -44.16
N ASN A 15 41.13 -63.06 -43.36
CA ASN A 15 40.47 -61.83 -42.94
C ASN A 15 41.29 -61.24 -41.80
N ASN A 16 42.28 -60.43 -42.15
CA ASN A 16 43.07 -59.66 -41.20
C ASN A 16 42.27 -58.45 -40.70
N ASP A 17 41.10 -58.70 -40.13
CA ASP A 17 40.22 -57.67 -39.60
C ASP A 17 40.78 -57.17 -38.26
N ALA A 18 40.78 -55.85 -38.07
CA ALA A 18 41.26 -55.24 -36.83
C ALA A 18 40.44 -55.74 -35.63
N LYS A 19 41.13 -56.02 -34.51
CA LYS A 19 40.47 -56.44 -33.27
C LYS A 19 39.48 -55.37 -32.79
N PRO A 20 38.32 -55.75 -32.22
CA PRO A 20 37.36 -54.79 -31.69
C PRO A 20 37.99 -53.99 -30.54
N ILE A 21 37.69 -52.69 -30.50
CA ILE A 21 38.17 -51.74 -29.48
C ILE A 21 36.98 -51.23 -28.68
N THR A 22 37.07 -51.28 -27.36
CA THR A 22 36.10 -50.68 -26.44
C THR A 22 36.79 -49.66 -25.57
N ALA A 23 36.30 -48.42 -25.56
CA ALA A 23 36.88 -47.34 -24.78
C ALA A 23 35.82 -46.64 -23.91
N PHE A 24 36.18 -46.36 -22.66
CA PHE A 24 35.35 -45.60 -21.73
C PHE A 24 36.23 -44.84 -20.72
N VAL A 25 35.62 -43.92 -19.99
CA VAL A 25 36.28 -43.16 -18.92
C VAL A 25 35.52 -43.39 -17.62
N THR A 26 36.25 -43.58 -16.52
CA THR A 26 35.70 -43.66 -15.16
C THR A 26 36.10 -42.44 -14.34
N ALA A 27 35.33 -42.10 -13.30
CA ALA A 27 35.58 -40.96 -12.42
C ALA A 27 35.62 -41.43 -10.96
N SER A 28 36.71 -41.15 -10.25
CA SER A 28 36.89 -41.61 -8.85
C SER A 28 35.93 -40.92 -7.87
N GLY A 29 35.58 -39.66 -8.13
CA GLY A 29 34.65 -38.85 -7.35
C GLY A 29 33.23 -38.81 -7.91
N GLY A 30 32.86 -39.75 -8.78
CA GLY A 30 31.57 -39.80 -9.45
C GLY A 30 31.42 -38.80 -10.62
N THR A 31 30.30 -38.89 -11.33
CA THR A 31 29.97 -38.04 -12.48
C THR A 31 29.04 -36.88 -12.13
N GLN A 32 28.57 -36.81 -10.89
CA GLN A 32 27.62 -35.80 -10.45
C GLN A 32 28.09 -35.09 -9.19
N GLN A 33 27.86 -33.79 -9.12
CA GLN A 33 27.96 -33.01 -7.89
C GLN A 33 26.59 -32.51 -7.48
N ILE A 34 26.33 -32.53 -6.18
CA ILE A 34 25.23 -31.79 -5.59
C ILE A 34 25.77 -30.42 -5.18
N TYR A 35 25.13 -29.36 -5.66
CA TYR A 35 25.39 -27.98 -5.25
C TYR A 35 24.24 -27.50 -4.36
N SER A 36 24.60 -27.04 -3.17
CA SER A 36 23.70 -26.32 -2.28
C SER A 36 24.27 -24.93 -2.00
N LYS A 37 23.37 -23.95 -2.00
CA LYS A 37 23.65 -22.59 -1.56
C LYS A 37 22.67 -22.27 -0.45
N ASP A 38 23.14 -22.18 0.79
CA ASP A 38 22.32 -21.71 1.90
C ASP A 38 22.78 -20.31 2.24
N GLU A 39 21.99 -19.31 1.84
CA GLU A 39 22.35 -17.89 1.96
C GLU A 39 23.70 -17.58 1.27
N SER A 40 24.75 -17.32 2.07
CA SER A 40 26.12 -17.09 1.61
C SER A 40 27.04 -18.32 1.70
N ALA A 41 26.58 -19.41 2.32
CA ALA A 41 27.33 -20.65 2.43
C ALA A 41 27.13 -21.52 1.18
N VAL A 42 28.23 -21.81 0.49
CA VAL A 42 28.24 -22.68 -0.69
C VAL A 42 28.85 -24.02 -0.32
N ALA A 43 28.18 -25.11 -0.68
CA ALA A 43 28.69 -26.46 -0.47
C ALA A 43 28.53 -27.33 -1.73
N TYR A 44 29.48 -28.26 -1.88
CA TYR A 44 29.52 -29.24 -2.96
C TYR A 44 29.66 -30.64 -2.37
N VAL A 45 28.89 -31.60 -2.91
CA VAL A 45 28.99 -33.01 -2.50
C VAL A 45 29.04 -33.91 -3.75
N PRO A 46 30.17 -34.60 -4.02
CA PRO A 46 31.49 -34.39 -3.42
C PRO A 46 32.13 -33.07 -3.86
N ASP A 47 33.00 -32.51 -3.04
CA ASP A 47 33.79 -31.31 -3.35
C ASP A 47 35.11 -31.71 -4.01
N TRP A 48 35.23 -31.42 -5.31
CA TRP A 48 36.41 -31.76 -6.11
C TRP A 48 37.60 -30.84 -5.86
N SER A 49 37.40 -29.67 -5.25
CA SER A 49 38.49 -28.76 -4.88
C SER A 49 39.29 -29.28 -3.67
N SER A 50 38.61 -29.96 -2.74
CA SER A 50 39.23 -30.60 -1.58
C SER A 50 39.56 -32.08 -1.82
N SER A 51 38.75 -32.80 -2.61
CA SER A 51 38.95 -34.21 -2.97
C SER A 51 38.94 -34.39 -4.48
N VAL A 52 40.12 -34.34 -5.10
CA VAL A 52 40.30 -34.37 -6.56
C VAL A 52 39.55 -35.55 -7.21
N ASN A 53 38.71 -35.24 -8.20
CA ASN A 53 38.08 -36.26 -9.04
C ASN A 53 39.04 -36.68 -10.15
N THR A 54 39.54 -37.91 -10.09
CA THR A 54 40.46 -38.45 -11.07
C THR A 54 39.69 -39.20 -12.15
N LEU A 55 39.69 -38.65 -13.36
CA LEU A 55 39.18 -39.32 -14.54
C LEU A 55 40.23 -40.33 -15.02
N THR A 56 39.84 -41.56 -15.31
CA THR A 56 40.73 -42.63 -15.79
C THR A 56 40.20 -43.19 -17.09
N ALA A 57 41.01 -43.08 -18.15
CA ALA A 57 40.67 -43.67 -19.44
C ALA A 57 40.96 -45.18 -19.42
N LYS A 58 40.05 -45.95 -20.01
CA LYS A 58 40.14 -47.40 -20.15
C LYS A 58 39.84 -47.80 -21.58
N VAL A 59 40.84 -48.33 -22.26
CA VAL A 59 40.77 -48.82 -23.63
C VAL A 59 41.16 -50.29 -23.64
N TYR A 60 40.26 -51.12 -24.15
CA TYR A 60 40.41 -52.56 -24.26
C TYR A 60 40.40 -52.98 -25.73
N VAL A 61 41.29 -53.92 -26.07
CA VAL A 61 41.38 -54.52 -27.41
C VAL A 61 41.21 -56.03 -27.31
N GLY A 62 40.35 -56.61 -28.14
CA GLY A 62 40.14 -58.05 -28.23
C GLY A 62 38.71 -58.52 -27.91
N GLY A 63 38.43 -59.81 -28.14
CA GLY A 63 37.12 -60.42 -27.95
C GLY A 63 36.79 -60.74 -26.49
N VAL A 64 35.53 -61.16 -26.24
CA VAL A 64 34.91 -61.34 -24.90
C VAL A 64 35.67 -62.25 -23.91
N THR A 65 36.59 -63.10 -24.38
CA THR A 65 37.38 -64.02 -23.54
C THR A 65 38.87 -63.65 -23.41
N SER A 66 39.34 -62.58 -24.07
CA SER A 66 40.77 -62.23 -24.13
C SER A 66 41.08 -60.73 -24.29
N ALA A 67 40.17 -59.86 -23.81
CA ALA A 67 40.39 -58.41 -23.86
C ALA A 67 41.62 -57.99 -23.04
N GLN A 68 42.53 -57.22 -23.65
CA GLN A 68 43.70 -56.62 -23.01
C GLN A 68 43.47 -55.12 -22.81
N GLU A 69 43.81 -54.59 -21.63
CA GLU A 69 43.82 -53.14 -21.40
C GLU A 69 45.09 -52.55 -22.03
N VAL A 70 44.91 -51.58 -22.93
CA VAL A 70 45.99 -50.99 -23.73
C VAL A 70 46.10 -49.48 -23.55
N SER A 71 45.43 -48.89 -22.56
CA SER A 71 45.35 -47.42 -22.40
C SER A 71 46.72 -46.76 -22.31
N ALA A 72 47.68 -47.43 -21.65
CA ALA A 72 49.06 -46.96 -21.51
C ALA A 72 49.91 -47.16 -22.79
N GLN A 73 49.46 -48.01 -23.71
CA GLN A 73 50.16 -48.37 -24.95
C GLN A 73 49.76 -47.47 -26.13
N LEU A 74 48.69 -46.67 -25.99
CA LEU A 74 48.26 -45.71 -27.01
C LEU A 74 49.31 -44.60 -27.23
N THR A 75 49.51 -44.22 -28.48
CA THR A 75 50.28 -43.03 -28.86
C THR A 75 49.37 -41.80 -28.96
N ASN A 76 49.94 -40.58 -29.01
CA ASN A 76 49.19 -39.32 -29.20
C ASN A 76 48.03 -39.10 -28.21
N ARG A 77 48.19 -39.58 -26.97
CA ARG A 77 47.18 -39.42 -25.92
C ARG A 77 46.93 -37.95 -25.63
N LYS A 78 45.66 -37.55 -25.61
CA LYS A 78 45.24 -36.23 -25.15
C LYS A 78 43.92 -36.29 -24.41
N TRP A 79 43.83 -35.51 -23.35
CA TRP A 79 42.57 -35.08 -22.76
C TRP A 79 42.17 -33.75 -23.35
N SER A 80 40.88 -33.53 -23.55
CA SER A 80 40.33 -32.25 -23.99
C SER A 80 38.91 -32.07 -23.46
N ASN A 81 38.39 -30.85 -23.48
CA ASN A 81 36.98 -30.54 -23.19
C ASN A 81 36.22 -30.02 -24.42
N ASP A 82 36.90 -29.98 -25.56
CA ASP A 82 36.45 -29.39 -26.82
C ASP A 82 36.96 -30.17 -28.06
N LEU A 83 37.60 -31.33 -27.84
CA LEU A 83 38.32 -32.13 -28.86
C LEU A 83 39.50 -31.40 -29.55
N SER A 84 39.90 -30.23 -29.05
CA SER A 84 40.89 -29.37 -29.69
C SER A 84 42.05 -29.03 -28.75
N THR A 85 41.76 -28.47 -27.58
CA THR A 85 42.74 -27.97 -26.63
C THR A 85 43.18 -29.09 -25.70
N SER A 86 44.48 -29.40 -25.69
CA SER A 86 45.01 -30.45 -24.82
C SER A 86 45.04 -30.00 -23.35
N LEU A 87 44.49 -30.83 -22.47
CA LEU A 87 44.50 -30.69 -21.02
C LEU A 87 45.53 -31.62 -20.34
N GLY A 88 46.20 -32.48 -21.11
CA GLY A 88 47.19 -33.45 -20.62
C GLY A 88 47.24 -34.72 -21.48
N SER A 89 48.28 -35.54 -21.33
CA SER A 89 48.54 -36.73 -22.16
C SER A 89 48.66 -38.05 -21.36
N GLY A 90 48.38 -38.01 -20.06
CA GLY A 90 48.33 -39.19 -19.19
C GLY A 90 47.11 -40.08 -19.46
N THR A 91 47.11 -41.28 -18.89
CA THR A 91 45.91 -42.15 -18.85
C THR A 91 44.87 -41.69 -17.83
N THR A 92 45.23 -40.68 -17.02
CA THR A 92 44.36 -40.03 -16.05
C THR A 92 44.36 -38.52 -16.20
N LEU A 93 43.27 -37.88 -15.78
CA LEU A 93 43.12 -36.42 -15.68
C LEU A 93 42.57 -36.05 -14.30
N ALA A 94 43.22 -35.13 -13.62
CA ALA A 94 42.77 -34.59 -12.34
C ALA A 94 41.79 -33.44 -12.56
N VAL A 95 40.57 -33.56 -12.01
CA VAL A 95 39.58 -32.48 -11.94
C VAL A 95 39.52 -31.99 -10.50
N ASN A 96 40.08 -30.80 -10.27
CA ASN A 96 40.22 -30.16 -8.96
C ASN A 96 39.40 -28.87 -8.82
N THR A 97 38.40 -28.68 -9.67
CA THR A 97 37.52 -27.52 -9.66
C THR A 97 36.08 -27.98 -9.77
N ASN A 98 35.22 -27.45 -8.91
CA ASN A 98 33.79 -27.74 -8.93
C ASN A 98 33.10 -27.08 -10.14
N LEU A 99 31.98 -27.66 -10.56
CA LEU A 99 31.10 -27.02 -11.53
C LEU A 99 30.47 -25.75 -10.93
N SER A 100 30.14 -24.78 -11.78
CA SER A 100 29.55 -23.51 -11.37
C SER A 100 28.14 -23.36 -11.93
N GLU A 101 27.36 -22.41 -11.41
CA GLU A 101 26.03 -22.11 -11.94
C GLU A 101 26.07 -21.65 -13.41
N GLY A 102 27.18 -21.05 -13.86
CA GLY A 102 27.39 -20.69 -15.26
C GLY A 102 27.88 -21.84 -16.14
N THR A 103 28.34 -22.95 -15.57
CA THR A 103 28.78 -24.14 -16.30
C THR A 103 28.41 -25.40 -15.50
N PRO A 104 27.11 -25.74 -15.44
CA PRO A 104 26.59 -26.82 -14.59
C PRO A 104 26.85 -28.21 -15.17
N SER A 105 27.42 -28.30 -16.38
CA SER A 105 27.81 -29.55 -17.01
C SER A 105 29.07 -29.32 -17.81
N LYS A 106 29.96 -30.31 -17.81
CA LYS A 106 31.21 -30.27 -18.57
C LYS A 106 31.52 -31.66 -19.13
N ILE A 107 31.84 -31.70 -20.42
CA ILE A 107 32.23 -32.93 -21.12
C ILE A 107 33.75 -32.98 -21.18
N TYR A 108 34.32 -34.15 -20.93
CA TYR A 108 35.73 -34.45 -21.13
C TYR A 108 35.88 -35.58 -22.13
N TYR A 109 36.85 -35.43 -23.02
CA TYR A 109 37.23 -36.41 -24.01
C TYR A 109 38.64 -36.91 -23.72
N PHE A 110 38.83 -38.21 -23.90
CA PHE A 110 40.14 -38.84 -23.98
C PHE A 110 40.33 -39.38 -25.39
N GLU A 111 41.43 -39.01 -26.02
CA GLU A 111 41.78 -39.39 -27.38
C GLU A 111 43.15 -40.06 -27.39
N GLY A 112 43.38 -40.97 -28.33
CA GLY A 112 44.68 -41.60 -28.56
C GLY A 112 44.65 -42.58 -29.72
N ASP A 113 45.82 -42.95 -30.22
CA ASP A 113 45.97 -43.82 -31.38
C ASP A 113 46.45 -45.20 -30.94
N TYR A 114 45.68 -46.24 -31.28
CA TYR A 114 46.08 -47.63 -31.11
C TYR A 114 46.68 -48.16 -32.40
N THR A 115 47.94 -48.62 -32.35
CA THR A 115 48.55 -49.35 -33.48
C THR A 115 48.45 -50.84 -33.20
N ASP A 116 47.73 -51.58 -34.05
CA ASP A 116 47.66 -53.03 -33.92
C ASP A 116 49.04 -53.64 -34.23
N PRO A 117 49.65 -54.39 -33.28
CA PRO A 117 51.01 -54.90 -33.44
C PRO A 117 51.13 -55.99 -34.51
N VAL A 118 50.02 -56.61 -34.94
CA VAL A 118 50.01 -57.66 -35.97
C VAL A 118 49.79 -57.06 -37.35
N THR A 119 48.89 -56.09 -37.48
CA THR A 119 48.47 -55.55 -38.78
C THR A 119 49.15 -54.21 -39.13
N GLY A 120 49.68 -53.50 -38.14
CA GLY A 120 50.23 -52.15 -38.29
C GLY A 120 49.15 -51.06 -38.50
N LEU A 121 47.86 -51.42 -38.49
CA LEU A 121 46.77 -50.46 -38.66
C LEU A 121 46.64 -49.57 -37.42
N VAL A 122 46.44 -48.27 -37.67
CA VAL A 122 46.23 -47.27 -36.63
C VAL A 122 44.74 -46.95 -36.51
N SER A 123 44.18 -47.15 -35.33
CA SER A 123 42.80 -46.80 -34.98
C SER A 123 42.79 -45.65 -33.99
N HIS A 124 42.14 -44.55 -34.36
CA HIS A 124 41.93 -43.42 -33.47
C HIS A 124 40.78 -43.71 -32.50
N VAL A 125 41.04 -43.62 -31.20
CA VAL A 125 40.10 -43.93 -30.13
C VAL A 125 39.66 -42.63 -29.47
N ILE A 126 38.36 -42.46 -29.30
CA ILE A 126 37.77 -41.36 -28.54
C ILE A 126 36.81 -41.95 -27.50
N ALA A 127 37.01 -41.58 -26.24
CA ALA A 127 36.09 -41.86 -25.15
C ALA A 127 35.64 -40.55 -24.50
N GLN A 128 34.38 -40.48 -24.06
CA GLN A 128 33.83 -39.29 -23.41
C GLN A 128 33.26 -39.62 -22.03
N ILE A 129 33.25 -38.61 -21.16
CA ILE A 129 32.51 -38.60 -19.91
C ILE A 129 31.90 -37.22 -19.68
N THR A 130 30.65 -37.19 -19.22
CA THR A 130 29.97 -35.95 -18.84
C THR A 130 29.92 -35.86 -17.33
N LEU A 131 30.42 -34.75 -16.79
CA LEU A 131 30.27 -34.36 -15.40
C LEU A 131 29.12 -33.35 -15.31
N SER A 132 28.21 -33.53 -14.36
CA SER A 132 27.04 -32.66 -14.20
C SER A 132 26.82 -32.24 -12.75
N MET A 133 26.17 -31.10 -12.57
CA MET A 133 25.79 -30.56 -11.27
C MET A 133 24.28 -30.54 -11.13
N VAL A 134 23.78 -31.03 -9.99
CA VAL A 134 22.37 -30.92 -9.60
C VAL A 134 22.26 -29.91 -8.46
N LYS A 135 21.32 -28.97 -8.57
CA LYS A 135 21.08 -27.95 -7.55
C LYS A 135 19.98 -28.39 -6.58
N THR A 136 20.24 -28.25 -5.28
CA THR A 136 19.19 -28.41 -4.26
C THR A 136 18.49 -27.07 -4.02
N GLY A 137 17.20 -27.13 -3.65
CA GLY A 137 16.46 -25.95 -3.19
C GLY A 137 17.10 -25.36 -1.93
N THR A 138 17.05 -24.04 -1.81
CA THR A 138 17.54 -23.30 -0.65
C THR A 138 16.39 -23.07 0.33
N ASN A 139 16.71 -22.76 1.58
CA ASN A 139 15.70 -22.31 2.52
C ASN A 139 15.13 -20.96 2.06
N ALA A 140 13.81 -20.78 2.16
CA ALA A 140 13.18 -19.51 1.83
C ALA A 140 13.36 -18.52 2.99
N VAL A 141 13.83 -17.30 2.66
CA VAL A 141 13.86 -16.16 3.60
C VAL A 141 12.86 -15.13 3.11
N TYR A 142 11.95 -14.70 3.97
CA TYR A 142 10.87 -13.77 3.62
C TYR A 142 10.44 -12.93 4.82
N ILE A 143 9.76 -11.82 4.56
CA ILE A 143 9.14 -11.02 5.62
C ILE A 143 7.70 -11.46 5.80
N GLN A 144 7.33 -11.80 7.03
CA GLN A 144 5.95 -11.97 7.43
C GLN A 144 5.47 -10.73 8.18
N VAL A 145 4.43 -10.09 7.66
CA VAL A 145 3.77 -8.96 8.34
C VAL A 145 2.57 -9.47 9.12
N THR A 146 2.50 -9.15 10.40
CA THR A 146 1.40 -9.55 11.31
C THR A 146 0.86 -8.32 12.04
N GLY A 147 -0.45 -8.30 12.31
CA GLY A 147 -1.12 -7.15 12.94
C GLY A 147 -2.59 -7.08 12.55
N GLN A 148 -3.33 -6.17 13.20
CA GLN A 148 -4.71 -5.87 12.78
C GLN A 148 -4.65 -4.95 11.57
N ASN A 149 -5.18 -5.39 10.44
CA ASN A 149 -5.13 -4.67 9.16
C ASN A 149 -6.42 -3.89 8.86
N VAL A 150 -7.27 -3.72 9.87
CA VAL A 150 -8.52 -2.99 9.81
C VAL A 150 -8.52 -1.95 10.92
N ILE A 151 -8.84 -0.72 10.58
CA ILE A 151 -8.93 0.40 11.51
C ILE A 151 -10.29 1.10 11.35
N GLU A 152 -10.81 1.61 12.45
CA GLU A 152 -12.04 2.38 12.51
C GLU A 152 -11.73 3.72 13.17
N GLN A 153 -12.34 4.80 12.70
CA GLN A 153 -12.09 6.13 13.23
C GLN A 153 -12.82 6.34 14.57
N ALA A 154 -12.08 6.49 15.67
CA ALA A 154 -12.56 6.52 17.05
C ALA A 154 -13.55 7.66 17.33
N THR A 155 -14.70 7.37 17.94
CA THR A 155 -15.73 8.37 18.27
C THR A 155 -15.32 9.42 19.32
N GLY A 156 -14.22 9.20 20.06
CA GLY A 156 -13.76 10.05 21.16
C GLY A 156 -12.45 10.82 20.88
N SER A 157 -11.93 11.44 21.94
CA SER A 157 -10.65 12.17 21.91
C SER A 157 -9.43 11.24 21.80
N THR A 158 -9.54 10.03 22.34
CA THR A 158 -8.53 8.98 22.17
C THR A 158 -8.73 8.35 20.80
N LYS A 159 -7.70 8.41 19.96
CA LYS A 159 -7.75 7.95 18.59
C LYS A 159 -7.26 6.51 18.45
N ASN A 160 -7.78 5.79 17.48
CA ASN A 160 -7.42 4.41 17.22
C ASN A 160 -6.09 4.31 16.47
N THR A 161 -5.39 3.20 16.70
CA THR A 161 -4.15 2.86 16.02
C THR A 161 -4.11 1.38 15.72
N VAL A 162 -3.54 1.00 14.58
CA VAL A 162 -3.14 -0.37 14.29
C VAL A 162 -1.63 -0.50 14.35
N THR A 163 -1.14 -1.65 14.80
CA THR A 163 0.30 -1.94 14.84
C THR A 163 0.61 -3.13 13.94
N MET A 164 1.51 -2.91 12.99
CA MET A 164 1.95 -3.89 11.99
C MET A 164 3.39 -4.28 12.28
N LYS A 165 3.63 -5.53 12.63
CA LYS A 165 4.94 -6.09 12.96
C LYS A 165 5.50 -6.84 11.75
N ALA A 166 6.78 -6.63 11.44
CA ALA A 166 7.50 -7.35 10.40
C ALA A 166 8.50 -8.35 11.01
N ASP A 167 8.30 -9.64 10.77
CA ASP A 167 9.23 -10.70 11.16
C ASP A 167 10.00 -11.19 9.93
N LEU A 168 11.33 -11.13 9.98
CA LEU A 168 12.16 -11.81 8.97
C LEU A 168 12.20 -13.30 9.32
N ILE A 169 11.62 -14.14 8.47
CA ILE A 169 11.49 -15.58 8.71
C ILE A 169 12.58 -16.32 7.95
N ARG A 170 13.28 -17.21 8.67
CA ARG A 170 14.22 -18.20 8.14
C ARG A 170 13.78 -19.61 8.50
N ALA A 171 14.52 -20.61 8.03
CA ALA A 171 14.30 -22.01 8.41
C ALA A 171 14.35 -22.24 9.93
N ALA A 172 15.20 -21.51 10.66
CA ALA A 172 15.33 -21.61 12.12
C ALA A 172 14.25 -20.82 12.90
N GLY A 173 13.35 -20.11 12.21
CA GLY A 173 12.30 -19.27 12.80
C GLY A 173 12.50 -17.78 12.55
N ILE A 174 11.97 -16.95 13.46
CA ILE A 174 12.05 -15.48 13.37
C ILE A 174 13.47 -15.02 13.68
N ASP A 175 14.08 -14.29 12.75
CA ASP A 175 15.33 -13.58 12.98
C ASP A 175 15.08 -12.23 13.66
N ASN A 176 15.82 -12.00 14.74
CA ASN A 176 15.78 -10.79 15.56
C ASN A 176 17.19 -10.18 15.73
N THR A 177 18.22 -10.72 15.08
CA THR A 177 19.61 -10.37 15.37
C THR A 177 20.17 -9.51 14.25
N GLY A 178 20.36 -8.21 14.50
CA GLY A 178 20.98 -7.30 13.52
C GLY A 178 20.10 -6.98 12.30
N VAL A 179 18.82 -7.36 12.33
CA VAL A 179 17.85 -6.99 11.30
C VAL A 179 17.43 -5.55 11.49
N THR A 180 17.43 -4.79 10.40
CA THR A 180 16.98 -3.39 10.39
C THR A 180 15.89 -3.17 9.36
N TYR A 181 15.03 -2.19 9.56
CA TYR A 181 13.78 -2.00 8.84
C TYR A 181 13.63 -0.56 8.34
N ARG A 182 12.86 -0.42 7.27
CA ARG A 182 12.30 0.85 6.80
C ARG A 182 10.90 0.62 6.23
N TRP A 183 10.03 1.61 6.43
CA TRP A 183 8.61 1.51 6.11
C TRP A 183 8.22 2.62 5.14
N PHE A 184 7.26 2.34 4.27
CA PHE A 184 6.81 3.27 3.25
C PHE A 184 5.30 3.26 3.15
N GLN A 185 4.72 4.43 2.94
CA GLN A 185 3.39 4.55 2.37
C GLN A 185 3.46 4.54 0.84
N SER A 186 2.36 4.17 0.16
CA SER A 186 2.26 4.31 -1.29
C SER A 186 2.52 5.75 -1.74
N PRO A 187 3.24 6.00 -2.86
CA PRO A 187 3.76 5.06 -3.87
C PRO A 187 5.13 4.41 -3.59
N HIS A 188 5.58 4.37 -2.34
CA HIS A 188 6.79 3.62 -1.91
C HIS A 188 8.14 4.07 -2.51
N ASN A 189 8.23 5.31 -2.98
CA ASN A 189 9.51 5.93 -3.33
C ASN A 189 10.21 6.47 -2.06
N ALA A 190 11.45 6.95 -2.19
CA ALA A 190 12.22 7.48 -1.05
C ALA A 190 11.53 8.65 -0.33
N ALA A 191 10.81 9.52 -1.03
CA ALA A 191 10.04 10.62 -0.42
C ALA A 191 8.79 10.15 0.33
N ASN A 192 8.38 8.89 0.14
CA ASN A 192 7.27 8.25 0.83
C ASN A 192 7.73 7.26 1.89
N GLN A 193 9.04 7.24 2.22
CA GLN A 193 9.51 6.60 3.43
C GLN A 193 8.82 7.26 4.63
N ILE A 194 8.34 6.45 5.56
CA ILE A 194 7.77 6.92 6.82
C ILE A 194 8.97 7.24 7.72
N ASP A 195 9.58 8.39 7.50
CA ASP A 195 10.68 8.95 8.29
C ASP A 195 10.43 10.43 8.61
N GLY A 196 11.43 11.11 9.16
CA GLY A 196 11.33 12.53 9.53
C GLY A 196 11.04 13.48 8.36
N ASN A 197 11.27 13.07 7.11
CA ASN A 197 11.03 13.91 5.93
C ASN A 197 9.57 13.84 5.45
N LEU A 198 8.79 12.89 5.94
CA LEU A 198 7.41 12.75 5.53
C LEU A 198 6.53 13.80 6.22
N SER A 199 5.80 14.59 5.42
CA SER A 199 4.91 15.62 5.95
C SER A 199 3.81 15.01 6.83
N GLY A 200 3.66 15.54 8.05
CA GLY A 200 2.67 15.07 9.02
C GLY A 200 2.96 13.69 9.60
N VAL A 201 4.20 13.19 9.47
CA VAL A 201 4.59 11.89 10.03
C VAL A 201 4.25 11.86 11.53
N THR A 202 4.62 12.92 12.27
CA THR A 202 4.44 13.08 13.73
C THR A 202 3.01 13.00 14.26
N THR A 203 2.00 13.02 13.39
CA THR A 203 0.61 12.87 13.80
C THR A 203 -0.04 11.60 13.26
N LYS A 204 0.63 10.88 12.36
CA LYS A 204 0.03 9.78 11.59
C LYS A 204 0.61 8.40 11.86
N TYR A 205 1.84 8.29 12.36
CA TYR A 205 2.46 6.99 12.58
C TYR A 205 3.23 6.93 13.92
N GLY A 206 3.93 5.84 14.14
CA GLY A 206 4.92 5.64 15.20
C GLY A 206 5.68 4.34 14.95
N PHE A 207 6.70 4.05 15.77
CA PHE A 207 7.53 2.86 15.61
C PHE A 207 7.73 2.11 16.92
N GLN A 208 7.99 0.81 16.82
CA GLN A 208 8.47 -0.01 17.92
C GLN A 208 9.76 -0.73 17.50
N ASP A 209 10.72 -0.78 18.43
CA ASP A 209 11.92 -1.60 18.29
C ASP A 209 11.59 -3.11 18.40
N THR A 210 12.58 -3.96 18.15
CA THR A 210 12.42 -5.42 18.18
C THR A 210 11.94 -5.91 19.55
N ALA A 211 12.42 -5.31 20.65
CA ALA A 211 12.03 -5.71 22.00
C ALA A 211 10.56 -5.37 22.31
N ALA A 212 10.13 -4.15 22.00
CA ALA A 212 8.77 -3.66 22.23
C ALA A 212 7.75 -4.39 21.35
N ALA A 213 8.08 -4.61 20.07
CA ALA A 213 7.24 -5.34 19.13
C ALA A 213 7.04 -6.81 19.56
N ASN A 214 8.08 -7.47 20.06
CA ASN A 214 7.98 -8.84 20.56
C ASN A 214 7.24 -8.94 21.90
N ALA A 215 7.29 -7.88 22.73
CA ALA A 215 6.56 -7.81 24.00
C ALA A 215 5.08 -7.41 23.84
N GLY A 216 4.60 -7.12 22.63
CA GLY A 216 3.21 -6.75 22.38
C GLY A 216 2.80 -5.44 23.04
N ARG A 217 3.73 -4.51 23.21
CA ARG A 217 3.45 -3.20 23.84
C ARG A 217 2.55 -2.36 22.94
N SER A 218 1.83 -1.40 23.52
CA SER A 218 1.05 -0.44 22.73
C SER A 218 1.98 0.54 22.00
N GLY A 219 1.69 0.82 20.73
CA GLY A 219 2.39 1.83 19.95
C GLY A 219 2.11 3.25 20.42
N VAL A 220 3.01 4.19 20.14
CA VAL A 220 2.83 5.62 20.46
C VAL A 220 2.90 6.45 19.18
N ILE A 221 1.80 7.15 18.85
CA ILE A 221 1.77 8.09 17.73
C ILE A 221 2.64 9.31 18.03
N GLY A 222 3.33 9.81 17.01
CA GLY A 222 4.24 10.94 17.19
C GLY A 222 5.62 10.55 17.71
N GLN A 223 5.83 9.26 17.99
CA GLN A 223 7.17 8.73 18.19
C GLN A 223 7.89 8.64 16.84
N PHE A 224 8.52 9.76 16.49
CA PHE A 224 9.39 9.91 15.34
C PHE A 224 10.68 10.57 15.73
N GLN A 225 11.64 10.32 14.88
CA GLN A 225 13.03 10.69 15.08
C GLN A 225 13.18 12.20 15.10
N THR A 226 13.35 12.78 16.28
CA THR A 226 14.27 13.89 16.52
C THR A 226 14.86 13.69 17.91
N GLY A 227 16.11 14.12 18.11
CA GLY A 227 16.99 13.76 19.22
C GLY A 227 16.34 13.53 20.59
N SER A 228 16.71 12.40 21.19
CA SER A 228 16.77 12.08 22.62
C SER A 228 15.75 12.74 23.54
N GLY A 229 14.73 11.99 23.98
CA GLY A 229 13.85 12.50 25.05
C GLY A 229 12.64 11.68 25.52
N SER A 230 12.44 10.41 25.14
CA SER A 230 11.35 9.62 25.74
C SER A 230 11.89 8.69 26.83
N THR A 231 11.63 9.02 28.10
CA THR A 231 11.92 8.19 29.27
C THR A 231 10.79 7.21 29.60
N THR A 232 9.87 6.94 28.66
CA THR A 232 8.82 5.94 28.86
C THR A 232 9.43 4.54 28.73
N ALA A 233 9.37 3.77 29.82
CA ALA A 233 10.08 2.51 30.01
C ALA A 233 9.94 1.52 28.83
N GLY A 234 11.01 1.40 28.03
CA GLY A 234 11.29 0.30 27.11
C GLY A 234 10.69 0.39 25.70
N ILE A 235 10.67 1.60 25.12
CA ILE A 235 10.70 1.77 23.67
C ILE A 235 12.01 2.49 23.36
N THR A 236 13.03 1.76 22.91
CA THR A 236 14.34 2.34 22.59
C THR A 236 14.20 3.07 21.26
N THR A 237 14.51 4.36 21.22
CA THR A 237 14.44 5.18 20.01
C THR A 237 15.61 4.83 19.08
N THR A 238 15.52 3.69 18.39
CA THR A 238 16.46 3.34 17.33
C THR A 238 15.98 3.96 16.04
N ASN A 239 16.65 5.04 15.67
CA ASN A 239 16.36 5.90 14.52
C ASN A 239 16.57 5.18 13.20
N SER A 240 15.72 5.44 12.20
CA SER A 240 15.98 5.18 10.79
C SER A 240 16.39 6.50 10.13
N PRO A 241 17.69 6.81 10.03
CA PRO A 241 18.15 8.07 9.43
C PRO A 241 17.47 8.31 8.07
N ASP A 242 17.46 9.53 7.55
CA ASP A 242 16.88 9.83 6.23
C ASP A 242 17.32 8.79 5.18
N ASN A 243 16.36 8.09 4.58
CA ASN A 243 16.63 6.99 3.63
C ASN A 243 17.47 5.82 4.21
N GLY A 244 17.45 5.67 5.53
CA GLY A 244 18.31 4.82 6.34
C GLY A 244 17.63 3.56 6.87
N TRP A 245 18.29 2.92 7.83
CA TRP A 245 17.92 1.62 8.38
C TRP A 245 17.90 1.69 9.91
N ALA A 246 16.88 1.11 10.55
CA ALA A 246 16.72 1.11 12.01
C ALA A 246 16.26 -0.21 12.60
N ASP A 247 16.45 -0.40 13.90
CA ASP A 247 15.61 -1.33 14.64
C ASP A 247 14.20 -0.70 14.83
N ALA A 248 13.36 -0.85 13.81
CA ALA A 248 11.98 -0.38 13.73
C ALA A 248 11.07 -1.53 13.27
N LYS A 249 11.03 -2.60 14.07
CA LYS A 249 10.36 -3.86 13.73
C LYS A 249 8.85 -3.76 13.55
N ALA A 250 8.19 -2.80 14.19
CA ALA A 250 6.77 -2.56 13.98
C ALA A 250 6.46 -1.10 13.65
N LEU A 251 5.48 -0.91 12.77
CA LEU A 251 4.89 0.36 12.39
C LEU A 251 3.54 0.50 13.09
N VAL A 252 3.35 1.62 13.78
CA VAL A 252 2.09 2.05 14.37
C VAL A 252 1.44 3.02 13.40
N ILE A 253 0.18 2.83 13.07
CA ILE A 253 -0.56 3.62 12.08
C ILE A 253 -1.79 4.19 12.77
N HIS A 254 -1.92 5.51 12.74
CA HIS A 254 -3.07 6.24 13.28
C HIS A 254 -4.27 6.17 12.33
N GLU A 255 -5.49 6.24 12.84
CA GLU A 255 -6.72 6.26 12.03
C GLU A 255 -6.71 7.33 10.93
N SER A 256 -6.14 8.52 11.19
CA SER A 256 -6.08 9.59 10.19
C SER A 256 -5.02 9.39 9.09
N ALA A 257 -4.27 8.29 9.13
CA ALA A 257 -3.30 7.93 8.10
C ALA A 257 -3.91 7.11 6.96
N VAL A 258 -5.12 6.58 7.17
CA VAL A 258 -5.88 5.77 6.22
C VAL A 258 -7.22 6.48 5.98
N THR A 259 -7.62 6.66 4.71
CA THR A 259 -8.89 7.35 4.36
C THR A 259 -9.96 6.40 3.85
N ASP A 260 -9.54 5.25 3.32
CA ASP A 260 -10.41 4.18 2.80
C ASP A 260 -9.55 2.90 2.72
N ILE A 261 -8.50 2.97 1.90
CA ILE A 261 -7.50 1.93 1.79
C ILE A 261 -6.11 2.55 1.67
N ALA A 262 -5.15 2.00 2.41
CA ALA A 262 -3.76 2.40 2.31
C ALA A 262 -2.86 1.18 2.14
N VAL A 263 -2.01 1.23 1.12
CA VAL A 263 -0.99 0.20 0.86
C VAL A 263 0.33 0.70 1.42
N PHE A 264 1.02 -0.20 2.12
CA PHE A 264 2.30 0.03 2.76
C PHE A 264 3.32 -1.01 2.30
N LYS A 265 4.59 -0.64 2.37
CA LYS A 265 5.74 -1.52 2.12
C LYS A 265 6.65 -1.51 3.32
N VAL A 266 7.12 -2.67 3.73
CA VAL A 266 8.27 -2.81 4.63
C VAL A 266 9.44 -3.39 3.85
N GLU A 267 10.63 -2.88 4.13
CA GLU A 267 11.88 -3.52 3.74
C GLU A 267 12.68 -3.85 4.99
N ALA A 268 13.24 -5.06 5.03
CA ALA A 268 14.12 -5.54 6.09
C ALA A 268 15.50 -5.84 5.51
N LYS A 269 16.55 -5.25 6.07
CA LYS A 269 17.94 -5.51 5.74
C LYS A 269 18.54 -6.41 6.80
N ASP A 270 19.06 -7.52 6.32
CA ASP A 270 19.78 -8.51 7.10
C ASP A 270 21.22 -8.04 7.40
N SER A 271 21.85 -8.67 8.39
CA SER A 271 23.24 -8.53 8.78
C SER A 271 24.26 -8.71 7.65
N ASP A 272 23.92 -9.50 6.62
CA ASP A 272 24.72 -9.70 5.40
C ASP A 272 24.52 -8.60 4.34
N GLY A 273 23.60 -7.66 4.58
CA GLY A 273 23.25 -6.57 3.68
C GLY A 273 22.15 -6.89 2.66
N THR A 274 21.63 -8.11 2.64
CA THR A 274 20.51 -8.51 1.77
C THR A 274 19.23 -7.82 2.20
N ILE A 275 18.48 -7.29 1.23
CA ILE A 275 17.22 -6.57 1.46
C ILE A 275 16.04 -7.42 1.00
N TYR A 276 15.12 -7.67 1.92
CA TYR A 276 13.83 -8.31 1.68
C TYR A 276 12.73 -7.26 1.73
N GLN A 277 11.62 -7.50 1.03
CA GLN A 277 10.50 -6.56 0.98
C GLN A 277 9.16 -7.29 1.05
N GLN A 278 8.16 -6.64 1.65
CA GLN A 278 6.79 -7.13 1.70
C GLN A 278 5.79 -5.97 1.68
N PHE A 279 4.66 -6.19 1.01
CA PHE A 279 3.54 -5.25 0.97
C PHE A 279 2.41 -5.73 1.88
N PHE A 280 1.67 -4.78 2.43
CA PHE A 280 0.44 -5.03 3.18
C PHE A 280 -0.52 -3.86 3.01
N THR A 281 -1.79 -4.11 3.33
CA THR A 281 -2.87 -3.15 3.18
C THR A 281 -3.56 -2.96 4.51
N VAL A 282 -3.89 -1.71 4.83
CA VAL A 282 -4.77 -1.36 5.95
C VAL A 282 -6.05 -0.77 5.38
N TYR A 283 -7.19 -1.23 5.88
CA TYR A 283 -8.51 -0.77 5.50
C TYR A 283 -9.08 0.13 6.59
N ASP A 284 -9.60 1.28 6.19
CA ASP A 284 -10.48 2.10 7.02
C ASP A 284 -11.91 1.62 6.82
N VAL A 285 -12.52 1.09 7.88
CA VAL A 285 -13.90 0.60 7.89
C VAL A 285 -14.82 1.52 8.69
N SER A 286 -14.47 2.80 8.80
CA SER A 286 -15.36 3.80 9.37
C SER A 286 -16.66 3.84 8.57
N ASP A 287 -17.71 3.21 9.12
CA ASP A 287 -19.02 3.16 8.48
C ASP A 287 -19.57 4.60 8.29
N PRO A 288 -20.43 4.84 7.29
CA PRO A 288 -21.04 6.15 7.12
C PRO A 288 -21.97 6.46 8.30
N TYR A 289 -21.78 7.63 8.92
CA TYR A 289 -22.76 8.18 9.87
C TYR A 289 -24.02 8.58 9.12
N ASP A 290 -25.18 8.26 9.70
CA ASP A 290 -26.48 8.77 9.25
C ASP A 290 -26.93 9.92 10.14
N CYS A 291 -27.41 11.01 9.54
CA CYS A 291 -27.97 12.16 10.24
C CYS A 291 -29.45 12.30 9.90
N ARG A 292 -30.32 11.90 10.84
CA ARG A 292 -31.76 12.06 10.72
C ARG A 292 -32.24 13.26 11.53
N LEU A 293 -32.95 14.17 10.89
CA LEU A 293 -33.58 15.31 11.58
C LEU A 293 -34.94 14.94 12.13
N ILE A 294 -35.20 15.32 13.39
CA ILE A 294 -36.50 15.17 14.05
C ILE A 294 -37.03 16.54 14.43
N SER A 295 -38.32 16.73 14.20
CA SER A 295 -39.10 17.89 14.61
C SER A 295 -39.99 17.52 15.80
N THR A 296 -40.05 18.36 16.83
CA THR A 296 -40.87 18.10 18.02
C THR A 296 -42.37 18.23 17.79
N SER A 297 -42.78 19.00 16.77
CA SER A 297 -44.19 19.30 16.47
C SER A 297 -44.69 18.62 15.19
N GLY A 298 -43.90 17.70 14.63
CA GLY A 298 -44.18 17.07 13.34
C GLY A 298 -43.78 17.92 12.14
N ASP A 299 -44.39 17.69 10.98
CA ASP A 299 -44.00 18.25 9.68
C ASP A 299 -44.77 19.54 9.30
N LYS A 300 -45.71 20.00 10.14
CA LYS A 300 -46.65 21.08 9.78
C LYS A 300 -46.73 22.15 10.85
N LEU A 301 -46.56 23.40 10.43
CA LEU A 301 -46.97 24.60 11.17
C LEU A 301 -48.21 25.18 10.45
N GLN A 302 -49.26 25.55 11.19
CA GLN A 302 -50.52 26.04 10.60
C GLN A 302 -50.63 27.57 10.74
N ASN A 303 -51.03 28.24 9.65
CA ASN A 303 -51.38 29.66 9.60
C ASN A 303 -50.32 30.63 10.16
N GLY A 304 -49.02 30.31 10.00
CA GLY A 304 -47.94 31.16 10.50
C GLY A 304 -47.86 31.23 12.03
N VAL A 305 -48.58 30.35 12.76
CA VAL A 305 -48.59 30.32 14.22
C VAL A 305 -47.94 29.04 14.72
N GLY A 306 -47.13 29.18 15.76
CA GLY A 306 -46.46 28.06 16.44
C GLY A 306 -44.98 27.99 16.13
N SER A 307 -44.32 27.08 16.85
CA SER A 307 -42.89 26.81 16.72
C SER A 307 -42.62 25.32 16.80
N THR A 308 -41.49 24.91 16.24
CA THR A 308 -40.98 23.56 16.44
C THR A 308 -39.48 23.56 16.62
N ASP A 309 -39.02 22.64 17.46
CA ASP A 309 -37.60 22.39 17.67
C ASP A 309 -37.18 21.28 16.71
N ILE A 310 -36.12 21.54 15.94
CA ILE A 310 -35.50 20.58 15.04
C ILE A 310 -34.15 20.20 15.63
N TYR A 311 -33.91 18.90 15.78
CA TYR A 311 -32.65 18.38 16.31
C TYR A 311 -32.18 17.14 15.54
N PRO A 312 -30.86 16.90 15.48
CA PRO A 312 -30.29 15.76 14.76
C PRO A 312 -30.26 14.51 15.65
N ILE A 313 -30.53 13.36 15.05
CA ILE A 313 -30.21 12.03 15.57
C ILE A 313 -29.09 11.48 14.69
N ILE A 314 -27.95 11.21 15.32
CA ILE A 314 -26.80 10.61 14.63
C ILE A 314 -26.79 9.11 14.92
N SER A 315 -26.64 8.31 13.87
CA SER A 315 -26.48 6.86 13.97
C SER A 315 -25.19 6.42 13.29
N TYR A 316 -24.57 5.39 13.84
CA TYR A 316 -23.39 4.74 13.29
C TYR A 316 -23.71 3.24 13.17
N GLY A 317 -23.80 2.75 11.93
CA GLY A 317 -24.41 1.45 11.64
C GLY A 317 -25.84 1.37 12.19
N SER A 318 -26.13 0.32 12.96
CA SER A 318 -27.46 0.10 13.56
C SER A 318 -27.67 0.79 14.92
N SER A 319 -26.66 1.50 15.43
CA SER A 319 -26.66 2.08 16.79
C SER A 319 -26.73 3.60 16.76
N LYS A 320 -27.52 4.18 17.68
CA LYS A 320 -27.56 5.65 17.89
C LYS A 320 -26.30 6.13 18.61
N VAL A 321 -25.69 7.20 18.13
CA VAL A 321 -24.55 7.88 18.77
C VAL A 321 -25.06 8.81 19.87
N SER A 322 -24.64 8.58 21.12
CA SER A 322 -24.97 9.42 22.27
C SER A 322 -23.93 9.22 23.38
N PRO A 323 -23.42 10.28 24.04
CA PRO A 323 -23.78 11.69 23.86
C PRO A 323 -23.10 12.32 22.63
N LEU A 324 -23.61 13.47 22.16
CA LEU A 324 -23.06 14.24 21.04
C LEU A 324 -22.06 15.31 21.50
N THR A 325 -21.41 15.13 22.65
CA THR A 325 -20.50 16.14 23.21
C THR A 325 -19.29 16.34 22.28
N GLY A 326 -18.96 17.59 21.97
CA GLY A 326 -17.88 17.95 21.04
C GLY A 326 -18.31 18.07 19.57
N TRP A 327 -19.47 17.53 19.19
CA TRP A 327 -20.01 17.71 17.85
C TRP A 327 -20.49 19.15 17.66
N THR A 328 -20.39 19.64 16.42
CA THR A 328 -20.97 20.93 16.01
C THR A 328 -21.91 20.72 14.83
N PHE A 329 -23.02 21.46 14.81
CA PHE A 329 -24.07 21.31 13.81
C PHE A 329 -24.30 22.64 13.11
N THR A 330 -24.14 22.65 11.79
CA THR A 330 -24.36 23.84 10.97
C THR A 330 -25.65 23.68 10.18
N TRP A 331 -26.57 24.60 10.39
CA TRP A 331 -27.91 24.56 9.83
C TRP A 331 -28.02 25.52 8.66
N TYR A 332 -28.72 25.08 7.61
CA TYR A 332 -29.03 25.88 6.43
C TYR A 332 -30.52 25.84 6.13
N PHE A 333 -31.04 26.96 5.66
CA PHE A 333 -32.43 27.12 5.27
C PHE A 333 -32.55 27.26 3.76
N TYR A 334 -33.52 26.56 3.17
CA TYR A 334 -33.92 26.68 1.79
C TYR A 334 -35.42 26.97 1.73
N ASP A 335 -35.82 27.86 0.83
CA ASP A 335 -37.21 28.27 0.68
C ASP A 335 -38.07 27.24 -0.07
N ARG A 336 -39.31 27.63 -0.40
CA ARG A 336 -40.28 26.80 -1.12
C ARG A 336 -39.82 26.37 -2.51
N ASP A 337 -38.98 27.17 -3.15
CA ASP A 337 -38.46 26.95 -4.50
C ASP A 337 -37.09 26.23 -4.47
N GLY A 338 -36.58 25.90 -3.28
CA GLY A 338 -35.29 25.26 -3.10
C GLY A 338 -34.10 26.22 -3.22
N LYS A 339 -34.33 27.54 -3.21
CA LYS A 339 -33.23 28.52 -3.15
C LYS A 339 -32.75 28.65 -1.71
N ARG A 340 -31.44 28.85 -1.55
CA ARG A 340 -30.84 29.05 -0.24
C ARG A 340 -31.28 30.40 0.33
N GLY A 341 -31.99 30.36 1.45
CA GLY A 341 -32.38 31.53 2.23
C GLY A 341 -31.54 31.65 3.49
N ALA A 342 -32.08 32.32 4.50
CA ALA A 342 -31.41 32.57 5.78
C ALA A 342 -32.40 32.44 6.96
N PHE A 343 -31.88 32.17 8.15
CA PHE A 343 -32.71 32.11 9.36
C PHE A 343 -32.97 33.51 9.90
N VAL A 344 -34.15 33.81 10.43
CA VAL A 344 -34.39 35.08 11.10
C VAL A 344 -33.47 35.20 12.32
N ASP A 345 -32.79 36.34 12.42
CA ASP A 345 -31.99 36.68 13.58
C ASP A 345 -32.93 37.16 14.68
N THR A 346 -33.41 36.24 15.50
CA THR A 346 -34.31 36.57 16.61
C THR A 346 -33.66 37.54 17.61
N THR A 347 -32.34 37.54 17.78
CA THR A 347 -31.68 38.48 18.70
C THR A 347 -31.70 39.92 18.20
N ARG A 348 -31.70 40.13 16.87
CA ARG A 348 -31.76 41.46 16.25
C ARG A 348 -33.17 41.86 15.81
N THR A 349 -34.06 40.89 15.65
CA THR A 349 -35.42 41.07 15.12
C THR A 349 -36.50 41.00 16.21
N ALA A 350 -36.17 40.55 17.45
CA ALA A 350 -37.10 40.34 18.56
C ALA A 350 -37.94 41.56 18.99
N VAL A 351 -37.70 42.75 18.45
CA VAL A 351 -38.59 43.90 18.68
C VAL A 351 -39.67 43.93 17.59
N ALA A 352 -40.78 43.22 17.85
CA ALA A 352 -42.10 43.28 17.17
C ALA A 352 -42.43 42.28 16.04
N GLY A 353 -41.74 41.13 15.93
CA GLY A 353 -42.08 40.11 14.92
C GLY A 353 -41.90 40.65 13.50
N GLY A 354 -40.75 41.29 13.26
CA GLY A 354 -40.44 42.02 12.02
C GLY A 354 -40.94 43.48 12.03
N ARG A 355 -40.70 44.20 10.94
CA ARG A 355 -41.24 45.55 10.69
C ARG A 355 -42.15 45.58 9.48
N ASN A 356 -43.21 46.37 9.55
CA ASN A 356 -44.14 46.50 8.43
C ASN A 356 -43.48 47.32 7.32
N VAL A 357 -43.52 46.79 6.11
CA VAL A 357 -43.01 47.48 4.93
C VAL A 357 -44.05 48.51 4.48
N THR A 358 -43.64 49.78 4.41
CA THR A 358 -44.50 50.91 4.02
C THR A 358 -44.30 51.33 2.58
N ALA A 359 -43.11 51.10 2.01
CA ALA A 359 -42.81 51.32 0.60
C ALA A 359 -41.63 50.45 0.14
N ASN A 360 -41.58 50.05 -1.13
CA ASN A 360 -40.37 49.49 -1.74
C ASN A 360 -40.26 49.89 -3.23
N THR A 361 -39.04 50.10 -3.72
CA THR A 361 -38.77 50.46 -5.13
C THR A 361 -38.27 49.25 -5.92
N ALA A 362 -38.39 49.30 -7.25
CA ALA A 362 -37.94 48.21 -8.11
C ALA A 362 -36.41 48.11 -8.23
N GLY A 363 -35.91 46.93 -8.58
CA GLY A 363 -34.52 46.69 -8.99
C GLY A 363 -33.61 46.07 -7.93
N ALA A 364 -32.44 45.58 -8.37
CA ALA A 364 -31.45 44.93 -7.50
C ALA A 364 -30.77 45.86 -6.48
N THR A 365 -30.84 47.17 -6.73
CA THR A 365 -30.40 48.22 -5.80
C THR A 365 -31.59 49.02 -5.26
N GLY A 366 -32.78 48.40 -5.25
CA GLY A 366 -33.99 49.03 -4.74
C GLY A 366 -33.92 49.33 -3.24
N THR A 367 -34.89 50.08 -2.76
CA THR A 367 -35.01 50.45 -1.35
C THR A 367 -36.23 49.81 -0.73
N ILE A 368 -36.17 49.55 0.58
CA ILE A 368 -37.31 49.14 1.40
C ILE A 368 -37.44 50.15 2.53
N THR A 369 -38.62 50.76 2.63
CA THR A 369 -38.99 51.63 3.74
C THR A 369 -39.90 50.87 4.68
N TYR A 370 -39.63 50.92 5.98
CA TYR A 370 -40.37 50.18 7.00
C TYR A 370 -40.81 51.08 8.18
N ASP A 371 -41.64 50.55 9.07
CA ASP A 371 -42.13 51.28 10.23
C ASP A 371 -41.21 51.18 11.47
N GLY A 372 -41.14 52.25 12.25
CA GLY A 372 -40.34 52.30 13.48
C GLY A 372 -38.82 52.16 13.30
N THR A 373 -38.08 52.18 14.41
CA THR A 373 -36.61 52.30 14.41
C THR A 373 -35.87 51.20 15.18
N ALA A 374 -36.58 50.18 15.70
CA ALA A 374 -35.97 49.24 16.64
C ALA A 374 -35.19 48.07 16.02
N ILE A 375 -35.12 47.99 14.69
CA ILE A 375 -34.23 47.05 13.99
C ILE A 375 -33.16 47.86 13.29
N THR A 376 -31.90 47.49 13.53
CA THR A 376 -30.74 48.09 12.86
C THR A 376 -30.23 47.16 11.76
N PHE A 377 -29.94 47.75 10.61
CA PHE A 377 -29.39 47.08 9.44
C PHE A 377 -28.03 47.70 9.11
N ALA A 378 -27.09 46.86 8.70
CA ALA A 378 -25.74 47.24 8.30
C ALA A 378 -25.43 46.64 6.93
N ALA A 379 -24.42 47.20 6.26
CA ALA A 379 -23.94 46.67 4.99
C ALA A 379 -23.51 45.20 5.15
N GLY A 380 -23.98 44.32 4.27
CA GLY A 380 -23.69 42.88 4.31
C GLY A 380 -24.69 42.03 5.09
N ASP A 381 -25.61 42.65 5.83
CA ASP A 381 -26.72 41.93 6.43
C ASP A 381 -27.60 41.29 5.35
N ILE A 382 -28.20 40.14 5.71
CA ILE A 382 -29.25 39.50 4.94
C ILE A 382 -30.58 39.93 5.56
N ILE A 383 -31.54 40.30 4.71
CA ILE A 383 -32.91 40.54 5.13
C ILE A 383 -33.84 39.51 4.49
N LYS A 384 -34.88 39.13 5.24
CA LYS A 384 -36.05 38.43 4.72
C LYS A 384 -37.18 39.42 4.58
N VAL A 385 -37.81 39.48 3.41
CA VAL A 385 -38.94 40.36 3.14
C VAL A 385 -40.12 39.50 2.73
N VAL A 386 -41.18 39.52 3.53
CA VAL A 386 -42.38 38.72 3.36
C VAL A 386 -43.45 39.61 2.74
N ALA A 387 -43.95 39.26 1.56
CA ALA A 387 -45.04 39.98 0.91
C ALA A 387 -46.38 39.69 1.63
N PRO A 388 -47.41 40.56 1.51
CA PRO A 388 -48.74 40.30 2.06
C PRO A 388 -49.38 38.99 1.57
N ALA A 389 -48.98 38.53 0.38
CA ALA A 389 -49.41 37.27 -0.20
C ALA A 389 -48.72 36.03 0.41
N GLY A 390 -47.83 36.22 1.39
CA GLY A 390 -47.22 35.14 2.19
C GLY A 390 -46.09 34.38 1.48
N TYR A 391 -45.45 34.96 0.47
CA TYR A 391 -44.14 34.50 -0.02
C TYR A 391 -43.06 35.45 0.47
N ALA A 392 -41.82 34.95 0.54
CA ALA A 392 -40.70 35.72 1.06
C ALA A 392 -39.48 35.62 0.15
N ASP A 393 -38.83 36.75 -0.03
CA ASP A 393 -37.55 36.86 -0.73
C ASP A 393 -36.46 37.34 0.22
N PHE A 394 -35.22 37.06 -0.14
CA PHE A 394 -34.06 37.44 0.64
C PHE A 394 -33.11 38.33 -0.16
N TYR A 395 -32.60 39.37 0.49
CA TYR A 395 -31.74 40.38 -0.13
C TYR A 395 -30.55 40.75 0.74
N GLU A 396 -29.47 41.25 0.11
CA GLU A 396 -28.30 41.77 0.82
C GLU A 396 -28.38 43.30 0.95
N VAL A 397 -28.14 43.79 2.16
CA VAL A 397 -28.15 45.22 2.48
C VAL A 397 -26.86 45.88 2.00
N ALA A 398 -26.98 46.96 1.24
CA ALA A 398 -25.87 47.85 0.87
C ALA A 398 -25.59 48.87 1.98
N SER A 399 -26.65 49.47 2.49
CA SER A 399 -26.63 50.47 3.56
C SER A 399 -28.04 50.64 4.14
N ALA A 400 -28.15 51.20 5.33
CA ALA A 400 -29.43 51.61 5.89
C ALA A 400 -29.30 52.99 6.54
N THR A 401 -30.34 53.81 6.42
CA THR A 401 -30.39 55.15 7.00
C THR A 401 -31.82 55.45 7.43
N GLY A 402 -32.01 55.78 8.71
CA GLY A 402 -33.35 55.92 9.28
C GLY A 402 -34.14 54.61 9.12
N ASN A 403 -35.29 54.71 8.45
CA ASN A 403 -36.19 53.58 8.20
C ASN A 403 -36.09 53.06 6.76
N VAL A 404 -35.01 53.38 6.05
CA VAL A 404 -34.80 52.99 4.66
C VAL A 404 -33.59 52.08 4.55
N ILE A 405 -33.82 50.89 4.00
CA ILE A 405 -32.79 49.92 3.62
C ILE A 405 -32.52 50.10 2.13
N THR A 406 -31.26 50.27 1.74
CA THR A 406 -30.83 50.22 0.34
C THR A 406 -30.22 48.85 0.09
N LEU A 407 -30.68 48.16 -0.95
CA LEU A 407 -30.19 46.84 -1.33
C LEU A 407 -29.02 46.92 -2.30
N ARG A 408 -28.33 45.79 -2.47
CA ARG A 408 -27.34 45.59 -3.53
C ARG A 408 -27.46 44.20 -4.11
N THR A 409 -26.90 44.04 -5.31
CA THR A 409 -26.47 42.73 -5.78
C THR A 409 -25.55 42.10 -4.74
N PRO A 410 -25.79 40.84 -4.33
CA PRO A 410 -25.02 40.21 -3.27
C PRO A 410 -23.52 40.13 -3.56
N ILE A 411 -22.70 40.51 -2.58
CA ILE A 411 -21.23 40.45 -2.63
C ILE A 411 -20.64 39.75 -1.42
N THR A 412 -21.28 39.87 -0.26
CA THR A 412 -20.88 39.16 0.97
C THR A 412 -21.50 37.77 0.98
N ASN A 413 -22.74 37.67 0.51
CA ASN A 413 -23.51 36.44 0.45
C ASN A 413 -23.76 36.06 -1.00
N THR A 414 -22.69 35.75 -1.75
CA THR A 414 -22.74 35.49 -3.20
C THR A 414 -23.63 34.30 -3.60
N TRP A 415 -23.97 33.44 -2.66
CA TRP A 415 -24.93 32.35 -2.83
C TRP A 415 -26.40 32.81 -2.84
N LEU A 416 -26.66 34.05 -2.40
CA LEU A 416 -28.00 34.61 -2.34
C LEU A 416 -28.46 35.00 -3.75
N SER A 417 -29.51 34.35 -4.25
CA SER A 417 -29.97 34.52 -5.63
C SER A 417 -31.49 34.61 -5.71
N TYR A 418 -32.00 35.81 -5.43
CA TYR A 418 -33.42 36.14 -5.52
C TYR A 418 -33.69 37.12 -6.68
N PRO A 419 -34.91 37.12 -7.25
CA PRO A 419 -35.30 38.08 -8.28
C PRO A 419 -35.13 39.53 -7.80
N ALA A 420 -34.94 40.47 -8.71
CA ALA A 420 -34.98 41.88 -8.35
C ALA A 420 -36.40 42.28 -7.91
N MET A 421 -36.50 43.10 -6.86
CA MET A 421 -37.79 43.56 -6.34
C MET A 421 -38.64 44.24 -7.41
N VAL A 422 -39.96 44.04 -7.36
CA VAL A 422 -40.94 44.82 -8.09
C VAL A 422 -41.45 45.96 -7.19
N ALA A 423 -41.67 47.16 -7.76
CA ALA A 423 -42.13 48.31 -6.98
C ALA A 423 -43.49 48.05 -6.33
N GLY A 424 -43.60 48.29 -5.02
CA GLY A 424 -44.82 48.10 -4.24
C GLY A 424 -45.15 46.65 -3.84
N GLU A 425 -44.39 45.67 -4.31
CA GLU A 425 -44.61 44.23 -4.09
C GLU A 425 -44.72 43.83 -2.62
N PHE A 426 -43.90 44.44 -1.77
CA PHE A 426 -43.79 44.08 -0.36
C PHE A 426 -44.59 44.99 0.58
N VAL A 427 -45.31 46.00 0.06
CA VAL A 427 -46.05 46.97 0.88
C VAL A 427 -47.17 46.29 1.66
N GLY A 428 -47.23 46.53 2.97
CA GLY A 428 -48.12 45.84 3.90
C GLY A 428 -47.61 44.47 4.36
N GLY A 429 -46.45 44.05 3.85
CA GLY A 429 -45.71 42.87 4.28
C GLY A 429 -44.77 43.17 5.46
N LYS A 430 -43.83 42.26 5.72
CA LYS A 430 -42.87 42.37 6.84
C LYS A 430 -41.42 42.22 6.41
N VAL A 431 -40.51 42.90 7.10
CA VAL A 431 -39.06 42.75 6.94
C VAL A 431 -38.39 42.30 8.24
N PHE A 432 -37.42 41.38 8.11
CA PHE A 432 -36.66 40.76 9.20
C PHE A 432 -35.16 40.83 8.88
N VAL A 433 -34.31 40.88 9.92
CA VAL A 433 -32.85 40.65 9.78
C VAL A 433 -32.59 39.15 9.91
N CYS A 434 -31.63 38.63 9.16
CA CYS A 434 -31.35 37.21 9.10
C CYS A 434 -29.87 36.86 9.35
N LYS A 435 -29.63 35.62 9.79
CA LYS A 435 -28.34 34.94 9.84
C LYS A 435 -28.25 33.93 8.69
N ALA A 436 -27.14 33.96 7.96
CA ALA A 436 -26.87 33.04 6.85
C ALA A 436 -26.97 31.56 7.26
N THR A 437 -26.55 31.24 8.48
CA THR A 437 -26.60 29.90 9.08
C THR A 437 -26.90 30.02 10.58
N GLN A 438 -27.31 28.92 11.20
CA GLN A 438 -27.23 28.75 12.64
C GLN A 438 -26.19 27.68 12.96
N THR A 439 -25.50 27.82 14.09
CA THR A 439 -24.56 26.81 14.57
C THR A 439 -24.95 26.44 15.99
N THR A 440 -25.07 25.13 16.25
CA THR A 440 -25.37 24.59 17.58
C THR A 440 -24.33 23.56 17.97
N ASN A 441 -24.13 23.38 19.27
CA ASN A 441 -23.22 22.38 19.81
C ASN A 441 -24.00 21.16 20.29
N GLY A 442 -23.45 19.97 20.05
CA GLY A 442 -23.95 18.74 20.64
C GLY A 442 -23.71 18.69 22.15
N GLY A 443 -24.52 17.90 22.84
CA GLY A 443 -24.47 17.77 24.29
C GLY A 443 -24.84 16.37 24.77
N ALA A 444 -25.22 16.27 26.04
CA ALA A 444 -25.59 15.00 26.66
C ALA A 444 -26.85 14.35 26.05
N THR A 445 -27.69 15.15 25.39
CA THR A 445 -28.94 14.71 24.75
C THR A 445 -29.01 15.24 23.32
N ASP A 446 -29.74 14.53 22.45
CA ASP A 446 -29.92 14.89 21.04
C ASP A 446 -30.52 16.30 20.87
N VAL A 447 -31.45 16.67 21.76
CA VAL A 447 -32.11 17.98 21.80
C VAL A 447 -31.19 19.13 22.20
N ALA A 448 -29.98 18.87 22.69
CA ALA A 448 -29.02 19.92 23.03
C ALA A 448 -28.55 20.70 21.78
N ALA A 449 -28.50 20.03 20.62
CA ALA A 449 -28.11 20.62 19.35
C ALA A 449 -29.27 21.28 18.59
N LYS A 450 -30.45 21.46 19.22
CA LYS A 450 -31.65 21.91 18.51
C LYS A 450 -31.55 23.34 17.98
N ILE A 451 -32.24 23.59 16.87
CA ILE A 451 -32.69 24.94 16.50
C ILE A 451 -34.20 25.03 16.68
N THR A 452 -34.71 26.22 16.99
CA THR A 452 -36.14 26.49 17.00
C THR A 452 -36.49 27.28 15.76
N VAL A 453 -37.50 26.83 15.02
CA VAL A 453 -38.09 27.56 13.89
C VAL A 453 -39.55 27.84 14.17
N THR A 454 -40.03 29.00 13.76
CA THR A 454 -41.40 29.46 13.96
C THR A 454 -42.13 29.60 12.63
N GLY A 455 -43.43 29.86 12.70
CA GLY A 455 -44.23 30.18 11.52
C GLY A 455 -43.73 31.41 10.74
N ASP A 456 -43.00 32.33 11.39
CA ASP A 456 -42.41 33.49 10.72
C ASP A 456 -41.14 33.13 9.92
N GLU A 457 -40.47 31.99 10.21
CA GLU A 457 -39.34 31.50 9.43
C GLU A 457 -39.80 30.72 8.17
N ILE A 458 -40.85 29.90 8.29
CA ILE A 458 -41.28 28.98 7.22
C ILE A 458 -42.56 29.48 6.54
N ASP A 459 -42.41 30.05 5.34
CA ASP A 459 -43.54 30.50 4.52
C ASP A 459 -43.97 29.44 3.50
N ALA A 460 -45.07 28.75 3.78
CA ALA A 460 -45.65 27.61 3.03
C ALA A 460 -44.80 26.34 2.99
N LYS A 461 -43.53 26.44 2.59
CA LYS A 461 -42.56 25.35 2.60
C LYS A 461 -41.17 25.90 2.83
N GLY A 462 -40.42 25.21 3.67
CA GLY A 462 -38.99 25.43 3.87
C GLY A 462 -38.30 24.10 4.07
N VAL A 463 -37.09 23.97 3.55
CA VAL A 463 -36.24 22.80 3.75
C VAL A 463 -35.09 23.23 4.64
N ILE A 464 -34.92 22.51 5.74
CA ILE A 464 -33.81 22.73 6.66
C ILE A 464 -32.86 21.56 6.50
N THR A 465 -31.59 21.88 6.33
CA THR A 465 -30.52 20.89 6.26
C THR A 465 -29.55 21.14 7.41
N CYS A 466 -28.88 20.09 7.83
CA CYS A 466 -27.93 20.12 8.93
C CYS A 466 -26.67 19.37 8.53
N GLU A 467 -25.54 20.04 8.65
CA GLU A 467 -24.21 19.43 8.56
C GLU A 467 -23.76 19.09 9.98
N ALA A 468 -23.65 17.79 10.26
CA ALA A 468 -23.13 17.28 11.52
C ALA A 468 -21.62 17.11 11.43
N ASN A 469 -20.88 18.00 12.09
CA ASN A 469 -19.42 17.98 12.14
C ASN A 469 -18.96 17.28 13.41
N ARG A 470 -18.23 16.18 13.22
CA ARG A 470 -17.58 15.42 14.28
C ARG A 470 -16.38 16.19 14.86
N PRO A 471 -16.09 16.06 16.17
CA PRO A 471 -14.88 16.61 16.80
C PRO A 471 -13.55 15.98 16.35
#